data_AF-K2NEL1-F1
#
_entry.id   AF-K2NEL1-F1
#
_cell.length_a   1.000
_cell.length_b   1.000
_cell.length_c   1.000
_cell.angle_alpha   90.00
_cell.angle_beta   90.00
_cell.angle_gamma   90.00
#
_symmetry.space_group_name_H-M   'P 1'
#
loop_
_entity.id
_entity.type
_entity.pdbx_description
1 polymer ?
#
loop_
_entity_poly.entity_id
_entity_poly.type
_entity_poly.pdbx_seq_one_letter_code
_entity_poly.pdbx_strand_id
1 'polypeptide(L)'
;MPVESEVLPQPSRLPPDDALEVIWGFVRYLLVFLVIVFGIIPALCGTVFPPFSALWDVLSAVSPYAWGSVGIGIGIALSILGAAWGILTTAASISGAAIRAPEIRSKNLISIIFCEAVAIYGVILSIIMMGKLEANTSAIDETGKYTYKAAAAGFTLFAAGLAFGVGNMSCGVAVGVVGSSCAIADAHSSTLFVKVLVIEIFASALGIFAVIVGILMSQKAVMV
;
A
#
# COMPACT_ATOMS: atom_id res chain seq x y z
N MET A 1 38.25 1.12 45.64
CA MET A 1 38.28 1.96 44.43
C MET A 1 36.88 1.97 43.86
N PRO A 2 36.23 3.12 43.67
CA PRO A 2 34.93 3.15 43.01
C PRO A 2 35.12 2.67 41.56
N VAL A 3 34.28 1.74 41.12
CA VAL A 3 34.26 1.24 39.74
C VAL A 3 33.72 2.37 38.88
N GLU A 4 34.56 2.86 37.98
CA GLU A 4 34.19 3.89 37.01
C GLU A 4 33.12 3.31 36.08
N SER A 5 32.00 4.03 35.92
CA SER A 5 30.89 3.57 35.08
C SER A 5 31.38 3.44 33.65
N GLU A 6 31.36 2.22 33.12
CA GLU A 6 31.66 1.95 31.72
C GLU A 6 30.68 2.77 30.86
N VAL A 7 31.20 3.82 30.23
CA VAL A 7 30.41 4.65 29.31
C VAL A 7 30.13 3.79 28.10
N LEU A 8 28.93 3.21 28.06
CA LEU A 8 28.45 2.47 26.89
C LEU A 8 28.68 3.37 25.66
N PRO A 9 29.34 2.87 24.59
CA PRO A 9 29.46 3.63 23.36
C PRO A 9 28.04 4.02 22.94
N GLN A 10 27.84 5.30 22.67
CA GLN A 10 26.53 5.77 22.20
C GLN A 10 26.14 4.88 21.02
N PRO A 11 24.95 4.27 21.03
CA PRO A 11 24.56 3.39 19.94
C PRO A 11 24.70 4.19 18.64
N SER A 12 25.51 3.69 17.71
CA SER A 12 25.71 4.28 16.38
C SER A 12 24.41 4.36 15.58
N ARG A 13 23.36 3.73 16.10
CA ARG A 13 21.99 3.75 15.62
C ARG A 13 21.16 4.59 16.60
N LEU A 14 20.78 5.79 16.19
CA LEU A 14 19.70 6.54 16.81
C LEU A 14 18.49 5.63 17.00
N PRO A 15 17.71 5.76 18.10
CA PRO A 15 16.44 5.05 18.23
C PRO A 15 15.59 5.30 16.97
N PRO A 16 14.82 4.31 16.50
CA PRO A 16 14.04 4.41 15.26
C PRO A 16 13.15 5.65 15.20
N ASP A 17 12.76 6.18 16.36
CA ASP A 17 11.92 7.36 16.54
C ASP A 17 12.63 8.64 16.06
N ASP A 18 13.90 8.84 16.40
CA ASP A 18 14.69 10.03 16.00
C ASP A 18 15.05 9.99 14.51
N ALA A 19 15.36 8.79 13.98
CA ALA A 19 15.64 8.62 12.55
C ALA A 19 14.38 8.88 11.71
N LEU A 20 13.21 8.46 12.19
CA LEU A 20 11.93 8.72 11.53
C LEU A 20 11.58 10.21 11.56
N GLU A 21 11.87 10.92 12.65
CA GLU A 21 11.64 12.36 12.75
C GLU A 21 12.54 13.16 11.79
N VAL A 22 13.81 12.77 11.64
CA VAL A 22 14.73 13.37 10.66
C VAL A 22 14.29 13.09 9.23
N ILE A 23 13.88 11.86 8.91
CA ILE A 23 13.36 11.49 7.58
C ILE A 23 12.07 12.26 7.28
N TRP A 24 11.15 12.33 8.24
CA TRP A 24 9.89 13.07 8.10
C TRP A 24 10.12 14.57 7.96
N GLY A 25 11.06 15.13 8.71
CA GLY A 25 11.51 16.51 8.57
C GLY A 25 12.04 16.79 7.17
N PHE A 26 12.96 15.95 6.68
CA PHE A 26 13.51 16.07 5.32
C PHE A 26 12.44 15.98 4.24
N VAL A 27 11.54 15.00 4.32
CA VAL A 27 10.42 14.82 3.38
C VAL A 27 9.48 16.02 3.41
N ARG A 28 9.18 16.56 4.59
CA ARG A 28 8.36 17.77 4.75
C ARG A 28 9.03 18.99 4.11
N TYR A 29 10.33 19.21 4.34
CA TYR A 29 11.06 20.31 3.70
C TYR A 29 11.12 20.16 2.18
N LEU A 30 11.33 18.95 1.67
CA LEU A 30 11.30 18.65 0.24
C LEU A 30 9.93 18.95 -0.39
N LEU A 31 8.84 18.54 0.27
CA LEU A 31 7.47 18.81 -0.19
C LEU A 31 7.17 20.31 -0.18
N VAL A 32 7.53 21.02 0.89
CA VAL A 32 7.36 22.48 0.97
C VAL A 32 8.16 23.19 -0.13
N PHE A 33 9.39 22.76 -0.38
CA PHE A 33 10.22 23.28 -1.46
C PHE A 33 9.57 23.08 -2.83
N LEU A 34 9.06 21.87 -3.11
CA LEU A 34 8.34 21.59 -4.35
C LEU A 34 7.09 22.46 -4.52
N VAL A 35 6.31 22.66 -3.45
CA VAL A 35 5.11 23.51 -3.48
C VAL A 35 5.46 24.98 -3.72
N ILE A 36 6.54 25.48 -3.12
CA ILE A 36 7.00 26.85 -3.35
C ILE A 36 7.45 27.02 -4.82
N VAL A 37 8.28 26.09 -5.32
CA VAL A 37 8.88 26.18 -6.66
C VAL A 37 7.88 25.97 -7.78
N PHE A 38 6.97 25.00 -7.65
CA PHE A 38 6.00 24.66 -8.71
C PHE A 38 4.61 25.29 -8.50
N GLY A 39 4.29 25.77 -7.30
CA GLY A 39 3.00 26.40 -7.00
C GLY A 39 3.11 27.92 -6.85
N ILE A 40 3.93 28.39 -5.91
CA ILE A 40 3.95 29.81 -5.50
C ILE A 40 4.72 30.68 -6.50
N ILE A 41 5.92 30.26 -6.92
CA ILE A 41 6.76 31.04 -7.85
C ILE A 41 6.05 31.25 -9.21
N PRO A 42 5.43 30.23 -9.84
CA PRO A 42 4.71 30.41 -11.10
C PRO A 42 3.43 31.25 -10.93
N ALA A 43 2.75 31.16 -9.77
CA ALA A 43 1.59 31.98 -9.46
C ALA A 43 1.94 33.48 -9.29
N LEU A 44 3.11 33.79 -8.73
CA LEU A 44 3.59 35.16 -8.55
C LEU A 44 4.20 35.77 -9.83
N CYS A 45 4.79 34.94 -10.70
CA CYS A 45 5.45 35.40 -11.93
C CYS A 45 4.48 35.64 -13.12
N GLY A 46 3.17 35.40 -12.94
CA GLY A 46 2.15 35.59 -13.97
C GLY A 46 2.22 34.59 -15.15
N THR A 47 3.29 33.80 -15.23
CA THR A 47 3.43 32.67 -16.14
C THR A 47 2.90 31.41 -15.45
N VAL A 48 1.57 31.25 -15.40
CA VAL A 48 0.94 29.99 -14.98
C VAL A 48 1.20 28.97 -16.08
N PHE A 49 2.39 28.39 -16.09
CA PHE A 49 2.82 27.36 -17.03
C PHE A 49 2.97 26.06 -16.22
N PRO A 50 2.04 25.09 -16.33
CA PRO A 50 0.78 25.07 -17.09
C PRO A 50 -0.40 25.65 -16.30
N PRO A 51 -1.40 26.28 -16.97
CA PRO A 51 -2.68 26.60 -16.33
C PRO A 51 -3.37 25.30 -15.92
N PHE A 52 -4.13 25.31 -14.81
CA PHE A 52 -4.89 24.12 -14.38
C PHE A 52 -5.79 23.53 -15.50
N SER A 53 -6.18 24.35 -16.49
CA SER A 53 -6.88 23.89 -17.69
C SER A 53 -6.04 22.97 -18.59
N ALA A 54 -4.74 23.21 -18.73
CA ALA A 54 -3.84 22.37 -19.53
C ALA A 54 -3.64 20.98 -18.91
N LEU A 55 -3.81 20.83 -17.58
CA LEU A 55 -3.79 19.52 -16.93
C LEU A 55 -4.97 18.65 -17.40
N TRP A 56 -6.14 19.27 -17.63
CA TRP A 56 -7.31 18.57 -18.16
C TRP A 56 -7.12 18.14 -19.62
N ASP A 57 -6.45 18.97 -20.42
CA ASP A 57 -6.09 18.61 -21.80
C ASP A 57 -5.11 17.43 -21.84
N VAL A 58 -4.13 17.38 -20.92
CA VAL A 58 -3.23 16.23 -20.80
C VAL A 58 -3.96 14.98 -20.32
N LEU A 59 -4.82 15.08 -19.30
CA LEU A 59 -5.61 13.93 -18.81
C LEU A 59 -6.56 13.38 -19.87
N SER A 60 -7.16 14.24 -20.68
CA SER A 60 -8.07 13.85 -21.77
C SER A 60 -7.35 13.36 -23.03
N ALA A 61 -6.08 13.73 -23.23
CA ALA A 61 -5.24 13.21 -24.31
C ALA A 61 -4.72 11.79 -24.04
N VAL A 62 -4.59 11.39 -22.77
CA VAL A 62 -4.16 10.03 -22.39
C VAL A 62 -5.29 9.03 -22.62
N SER A 63 -4.97 7.87 -23.21
CA SER A 63 -5.96 6.85 -23.49
C SER A 63 -6.59 6.28 -22.19
N PRO A 64 -7.91 6.08 -22.14
CA PRO A 64 -8.58 5.51 -20.97
C PRO A 64 -8.07 4.11 -20.60
N TYR A 65 -7.64 3.34 -21.60
CA TYR A 65 -7.04 2.02 -21.41
C TYR A 65 -5.70 2.09 -20.66
N ALA A 66 -4.89 3.13 -20.89
CA ALA A 66 -3.66 3.34 -20.15
C ALA A 66 -3.94 3.65 -18.68
N TRP A 67 -4.95 4.46 -18.37
CA TRP A 67 -5.37 4.72 -16.99
C TRP A 67 -5.83 3.45 -16.28
N GLY A 68 -6.65 2.64 -16.96
CA GLY A 68 -7.11 1.36 -16.41
C GLY A 68 -5.97 0.36 -16.15
N SER A 69 -5.05 0.19 -17.10
CA SER A 69 -3.93 -0.77 -16.97
C SER A 69 -2.92 -0.34 -15.90
N VAL A 70 -2.60 0.96 -15.82
CA VAL A 70 -1.74 1.50 -14.77
C VAL A 70 -2.40 1.33 -13.39
N GLY A 71 -3.71 1.55 -13.30
CA GLY A 71 -4.47 1.33 -12.06
C GLY A 71 -4.36 -0.09 -11.54
N ILE A 72 -4.60 -1.07 -12.42
CA ILE A 72 -4.49 -2.49 -12.09
C ILE A 72 -3.06 -2.86 -11.70
N GLY A 73 -2.07 -2.36 -12.45
CA GLY A 73 -0.65 -2.58 -12.18
C GLY A 73 -0.19 -2.03 -10.82
N ILE A 74 -0.66 -0.83 -10.45
CA ILE A 74 -0.38 -0.25 -9.13
C ILE A 74 -1.09 -1.04 -8.03
N GLY A 75 -2.33 -1.46 -8.26
CA GLY A 75 -3.11 -2.23 -7.29
C GLY A 75 -2.46 -3.56 -6.90
N ILE A 76 -1.99 -4.33 -7.88
CA ILE A 76 -1.26 -5.59 -7.63
C ILE A 76 0.10 -5.33 -6.96
N ALA A 77 0.85 -4.32 -7.43
CA ALA A 77 2.17 -4.02 -6.90
C ALA A 77 2.11 -3.61 -5.42
N LEU A 78 1.19 -2.70 -5.06
CA LEU A 78 1.01 -2.26 -3.67
C LEU A 78 0.54 -3.40 -2.75
N SER A 79 -0.33 -4.29 -3.24
CA SER A 79 -0.78 -5.46 -2.48
C SER A 79 0.37 -6.41 -2.16
N ILE A 80 1.23 -6.71 -3.15
CA ILE A 80 2.40 -7.58 -2.98
C ILE A 80 3.44 -6.92 -2.07
N LEU A 81 3.67 -5.61 -2.20
CA LEU A 81 4.57 -4.86 -1.34
C LEU A 81 4.12 -4.90 0.13
N GLY A 82 2.82 -4.73 0.40
CA GLY A 82 2.26 -4.85 1.74
C GLY A 82 2.47 -6.24 2.35
N ALA A 83 2.21 -7.28 1.56
CA ALA A 83 2.43 -8.67 2.00
C ALA A 83 3.91 -8.95 2.27
N ALA A 84 4.81 -8.53 1.37
CA ALA A 84 6.25 -8.72 1.53
C ALA A 84 6.76 -8.02 2.81
N TRP A 85 6.28 -6.81 3.09
CA TRP A 85 6.62 -6.09 4.31
C TRP A 85 6.13 -6.82 5.56
N GLY A 86 4.87 -7.27 5.57
CA GLY A 86 4.30 -7.99 6.71
C GLY A 86 4.98 -9.34 6.99
N ILE A 87 5.37 -10.05 5.93
CA ILE A 87 6.15 -11.28 6.03
C ILE A 87 7.52 -10.99 6.63
N LEU A 88 8.22 -9.95 6.15
CA LEU A 88 9.55 -9.59 6.64
C LEU A 88 9.54 -9.25 8.13
N THR A 89 8.57 -8.45 8.60
CA THR A 89 8.48 -8.07 10.02
C THR A 89 8.16 -9.28 10.90
N THR A 90 7.23 -10.13 10.47
CA THR A 90 6.81 -11.30 11.24
C THR A 90 7.89 -12.38 11.26
N ALA A 91 8.50 -12.67 10.11
CA ALA A 91 9.53 -13.69 9.98
C ALA A 91 10.81 -13.34 10.77
N ALA A 92 11.18 -12.05 10.82
CA ALA A 92 12.31 -11.60 11.65
C ALA A 92 12.07 -11.91 13.15
N SER A 93 10.85 -11.66 13.64
CA SER A 93 10.48 -11.93 15.04
C SER A 93 10.33 -13.42 15.35
N ILE A 94 9.72 -14.20 14.44
CA ILE A 94 9.64 -15.66 14.59
C ILE A 94 11.04 -16.28 14.65
N SER A 95 11.94 -15.88 13.73
CA SER A 95 13.30 -16.44 13.68
C SER A 95 14.11 -16.09 14.93
N GLY A 96 14.01 -14.85 15.43
CA GLY A 96 14.64 -14.44 16.69
C GLY A 96 14.10 -15.19 17.91
N ALA A 97 12.78 -15.31 18.03
CA ALA A 97 12.14 -15.99 19.16
C ALA A 97 12.35 -17.52 19.14
N ALA A 98 12.45 -18.12 17.94
CA ALA A 98 12.64 -19.56 17.77
C ALA A 98 14.01 -20.08 18.23
N ILE A 99 15.00 -19.20 18.45
CA ILE A 99 16.31 -19.60 19.02
C ILE A 99 16.13 -20.09 20.46
N ARG A 100 15.25 -19.46 21.24
CA ARG A 100 15.02 -19.82 22.64
C ARG A 100 13.85 -20.78 22.83
N ALA A 101 12.81 -20.68 21.99
CA ALA A 101 11.62 -21.51 22.05
C ALA A 101 11.27 -22.06 20.65
N PRO A 102 11.86 -23.17 20.19
CA PRO A 102 11.69 -23.67 18.82
C PRO A 102 10.26 -24.16 18.52
N GLU A 103 9.48 -24.51 19.55
CA GLU A 103 8.09 -24.96 19.41
C GLU A 103 7.12 -23.90 18.83
N ILE A 104 7.51 -22.61 18.82
CA ILE A 104 6.66 -21.53 18.30
C ILE A 104 6.66 -21.47 16.76
N ARG A 105 7.65 -22.10 16.10
CA ARG A 105 7.84 -22.00 14.65
C ARG A 105 6.62 -22.47 13.86
N SER A 106 6.01 -23.58 14.26
CA SER A 106 4.89 -24.19 13.53
C SER A 106 3.56 -23.49 13.81
N LYS A 107 3.35 -22.98 15.03
CA LYS A 107 2.11 -22.29 15.42
C LYS A 107 2.00 -20.91 14.78
N ASN A 108 3.12 -20.17 14.74
CA ASN A 108 3.11 -18.78 14.31
C ASN A 108 3.26 -18.62 12.79
N LEU A 109 3.35 -19.73 12.03
CA LEU A 109 3.23 -19.73 10.58
C LEU A 109 1.88 -19.20 10.09
N ILE A 110 0.83 -19.28 10.92
CA ILE A 110 -0.50 -18.74 10.62
C ILE A 110 -0.41 -17.24 10.29
N SER A 111 0.44 -16.48 10.97
CA SER A 111 0.60 -15.04 10.74
C SER A 111 1.22 -14.72 9.38
N ILE A 112 2.13 -15.57 8.90
CA ILE A 112 2.71 -15.45 7.54
C ILE A 112 1.62 -15.72 6.49
N ILE A 113 0.76 -16.72 6.71
CA ILE A 113 -0.33 -17.06 5.80
C ILE A 113 -1.34 -15.91 5.70
N PHE A 114 -1.65 -15.21 6.79
CA PHE A 114 -2.52 -14.02 6.72
C PHE A 114 -1.88 -12.87 5.95
N CYS A 115 -0.57 -12.64 6.08
CA CYS A 115 0.14 -11.66 5.24
C CYS A 115 0.11 -12.05 3.76
N GLU A 116 0.25 -13.33 3.44
CA GLU A 116 0.19 -13.85 2.06
C GLU A 116 -1.21 -13.75 1.46
N ALA A 117 -2.26 -14.00 2.25
CA ALA A 117 -3.65 -13.90 1.80
C ALA A 117 -3.98 -12.50 1.24
N VAL A 118 -3.39 -11.45 1.80
CA VAL A 118 -3.54 -10.06 1.31
C VAL A 118 -2.99 -9.90 -0.12
N ALA A 119 -1.89 -10.57 -0.46
CA ALA A 119 -1.38 -10.56 -1.84
C ALA A 119 -2.33 -11.30 -2.79
N ILE A 120 -2.86 -12.45 -2.37
CA ILE A 120 -3.81 -13.23 -3.18
C ILE A 120 -5.06 -12.40 -3.49
N TYR A 121 -5.58 -11.67 -2.50
CA TYR A 121 -6.71 -10.76 -2.70
C TYR A 121 -6.42 -9.70 -3.76
N GLY A 122 -5.23 -9.09 -3.73
CA GLY A 122 -4.80 -8.12 -4.72
C GLY A 122 -4.66 -8.71 -6.13
N VAL A 123 -4.08 -9.91 -6.25
CA VAL A 123 -3.91 -10.61 -7.53
C VAL A 123 -5.27 -10.97 -8.15
N ILE A 124 -6.18 -11.55 -7.36
CA ILE A 124 -7.52 -11.94 -7.83
C ILE A 124 -8.29 -10.72 -8.33
N LEU A 125 -8.30 -9.63 -7.57
CA LEU A 125 -9.02 -8.42 -7.97
C LEU A 125 -8.43 -7.78 -9.24
N SER A 126 -7.10 -7.83 -9.38
CA SER A 126 -6.41 -7.35 -10.59
C SER A 126 -6.82 -8.15 -11.83
N ILE A 127 -6.92 -9.48 -11.72
CA ILE A 127 -7.40 -10.34 -12.81
C ILE A 127 -8.87 -10.03 -13.16
N ILE A 128 -9.73 -9.85 -12.15
CA ILE A 128 -11.15 -9.50 -12.38
C ILE A 128 -11.28 -8.15 -13.09
N MET A 129 -10.47 -7.14 -12.71
CA MET A 129 -10.48 -5.83 -13.36
C MET A 129 -9.89 -5.86 -14.78
N MET A 130 -8.90 -6.72 -15.03
CA MET A 130 -8.34 -6.90 -16.37
C MET A 130 -9.40 -7.39 -17.36
N GLY A 131 -10.32 -8.25 -16.92
CA GLY A 131 -11.48 -8.67 -17.71
C GLY A 131 -12.47 -7.55 -18.08
N LYS A 132 -12.35 -6.36 -17.48
CA LYS A 132 -13.20 -5.19 -17.81
C LYS A 132 -12.56 -4.24 -18.82
N LEU A 133 -11.31 -4.49 -19.22
CA LEU A 133 -10.56 -3.72 -20.21
C LEU A 133 -10.76 -4.23 -21.65
N GLU A 134 -11.87 -4.91 -21.94
CA GLU A 134 -12.16 -5.36 -23.30
C GLU A 134 -12.29 -4.16 -24.26
N ALA A 135 -11.51 -4.20 -25.35
CA ALA A 135 -11.52 -3.15 -26.36
C ALA A 135 -12.72 -3.33 -27.28
N ASN A 136 -13.69 -2.42 -27.19
CA ASN A 136 -14.83 -2.39 -28.09
C ASN A 136 -14.63 -1.32 -29.17
N THR A 137 -14.87 -1.66 -30.43
CA THR A 137 -14.76 -0.73 -31.57
C THR A 137 -15.73 0.45 -31.46
N SER A 138 -16.77 0.31 -30.63
CA SER A 138 -17.78 1.34 -30.30
C SER A 138 -17.29 2.43 -29.32
N ALA A 139 -16.10 2.27 -28.73
CA ALA A 139 -15.57 3.20 -27.73
C ALA A 139 -14.99 4.49 -28.36
N ILE A 140 -14.85 4.49 -29.68
CA ILE A 140 -14.28 5.58 -30.48
C ILE A 140 -15.43 6.20 -31.27
N ASP A 141 -15.72 7.46 -30.99
CA ASP A 141 -16.68 8.25 -31.75
C ASP A 141 -16.18 8.45 -33.20
N GLU A 142 -17.06 8.77 -34.15
CA GLU A 142 -16.71 8.97 -35.57
C GLU A 142 -15.64 10.06 -35.78
N THR A 143 -15.48 10.93 -34.77
CA THR A 143 -14.45 11.97 -34.66
C THR A 143 -13.07 11.50 -34.17
N GLY A 144 -12.88 10.21 -33.91
CA GLY A 144 -11.63 9.64 -33.37
C GLY A 144 -11.38 9.93 -31.89
N LYS A 145 -12.38 10.42 -31.15
CA LYS A 145 -12.31 10.75 -29.72
C LYS A 145 -12.95 9.66 -28.87
N TYR A 146 -12.40 9.42 -27.68
CA TYR A 146 -12.98 8.48 -26.72
C TYR A 146 -14.30 9.01 -26.15
N THR A 147 -15.31 8.15 -26.07
CA THR A 147 -16.59 8.49 -25.44
C THR A 147 -16.39 8.84 -23.97
N TYR A 148 -17.16 9.81 -23.45
CA TYR A 148 -17.12 10.23 -22.05
C TYR A 148 -17.29 9.07 -21.06
N LYS A 149 -18.05 8.04 -21.43
CA LYS A 149 -18.23 6.80 -20.67
C LYS A 149 -16.95 5.99 -20.55
N ALA A 150 -16.18 5.85 -21.63
CA ALA A 150 -14.91 5.15 -21.65
C ALA A 150 -13.85 5.90 -20.83
N ALA A 151 -13.79 7.24 -20.93
CA ALA A 151 -12.92 8.06 -20.10
C ALA A 151 -13.23 7.92 -18.60
N ALA A 152 -14.52 7.99 -18.22
CA ALA A 152 -14.96 7.78 -16.84
C ALA A 152 -14.67 6.34 -16.35
N ALA A 153 -14.82 5.33 -17.21
CA ALA A 153 -14.46 3.95 -16.90
C ALA A 153 -12.93 3.79 -16.65
N GLY A 154 -12.09 4.43 -17.46
CA GLY A 154 -10.64 4.44 -17.26
C GLY A 154 -10.21 5.05 -15.92
N PHE A 155 -10.77 6.21 -15.56
CA PHE A 155 -10.48 6.86 -14.27
C PHE A 155 -11.03 6.09 -13.07
N THR A 156 -12.19 5.45 -13.20
CA THR A 156 -12.76 4.63 -12.11
C THR A 156 -11.96 3.35 -11.89
N LEU A 157 -11.46 2.69 -12.94
CA LEU A 157 -10.55 1.55 -12.82
C LEU A 157 -9.21 1.95 -12.21
N PHE A 158 -8.67 3.12 -12.57
CA PHE A 158 -7.49 3.69 -11.94
C PHE A 158 -7.69 3.92 -10.43
N ALA A 159 -8.77 4.62 -10.07
CA ALA A 159 -9.09 4.92 -8.68
C ALA A 159 -9.39 3.65 -7.87
N ALA A 160 -10.07 2.66 -8.46
CA ALA A 160 -10.33 1.38 -7.82
C ALA A 160 -9.03 0.62 -7.55
N GLY A 161 -8.13 0.57 -8.54
CA GLY A 161 -6.78 0.03 -8.44
C GLY A 161 -5.98 0.60 -7.27
N LEU A 162 -5.96 1.93 -7.18
CA LEU A 162 -5.29 2.65 -6.11
C LEU A 162 -5.94 2.36 -4.73
N ALA A 163 -7.27 2.39 -4.65
CA ALA A 163 -8.00 2.21 -3.40
C ALA A 163 -7.77 0.83 -2.78
N PHE A 164 -7.92 -0.25 -3.56
CA PHE A 164 -7.68 -1.60 -3.03
C PHE A 164 -6.19 -1.84 -2.78
N GLY A 165 -5.29 -1.31 -3.62
CA GLY A 165 -3.85 -1.47 -3.46
C GLY A 165 -3.33 -0.85 -2.18
N VAL A 166 -3.70 0.39 -1.88
CA VAL A 166 -3.32 1.08 -0.64
C VAL A 166 -3.97 0.42 0.58
N GLY A 167 -5.24 0.00 0.47
CA GLY A 167 -5.93 -0.71 1.55
C GLY A 167 -5.29 -2.06 1.88
N ASN A 168 -4.89 -2.83 0.87
CA ASN A 168 -4.15 -4.08 1.05
C ASN A 168 -2.73 -3.83 1.58
N MET A 169 -2.06 -2.76 1.13
CA MET A 169 -0.74 -2.41 1.64
C MET A 169 -0.78 -2.12 3.14
N SER A 170 -1.71 -1.29 3.60
CA SER A 170 -1.86 -0.95 5.02
C SER A 170 -2.29 -2.15 5.86
N CYS A 171 -3.18 -3.00 5.33
CA CYS A 171 -3.57 -4.27 5.95
C CYS A 171 -2.36 -5.20 6.15
N GLY A 172 -1.55 -5.43 5.12
CA GLY A 172 -0.38 -6.32 5.19
C GLY A 172 0.65 -5.87 6.23
N VAL A 173 0.90 -4.55 6.31
CA VAL A 173 1.78 -3.98 7.34
C VAL A 173 1.18 -4.15 8.74
N ALA A 174 -0.12 -3.86 8.92
CA ALA A 174 -0.79 -4.01 10.21
C ALA A 174 -0.77 -5.46 10.72
N VAL A 175 -1.11 -6.42 9.86
CA VAL A 175 -1.04 -7.86 10.17
C VAL A 175 0.38 -8.25 10.53
N GLY A 176 1.39 -7.79 9.80
CA GLY A 176 2.80 -8.09 10.08
C GLY A 176 3.32 -7.57 11.42
N VAL A 177 2.86 -6.39 11.87
CA VAL A 177 3.22 -5.84 13.19
C VAL A 177 2.55 -6.62 14.32
N VAL A 178 1.28 -7.00 14.14
CA VAL A 178 0.54 -7.82 15.11
C VAL A 178 1.13 -9.24 15.18
N GLY A 179 1.47 -9.85 14.04
CA GLY A 179 2.11 -11.16 13.95
C GLY A 179 3.50 -11.19 14.61
N SER A 180 4.28 -10.12 14.44
CA SER A 180 5.55 -9.94 15.18
C SER A 180 5.33 -9.91 16.70
N SER A 181 4.31 -9.19 17.16
CA SER A 181 3.95 -9.11 18.59
C SER A 181 3.45 -10.46 19.12
N CYS A 182 2.70 -11.20 18.31
CA CYS A 182 2.22 -12.55 18.60
C CYS A 182 3.40 -13.52 18.81
N ALA A 183 4.40 -13.45 17.92
CA ALA A 183 5.57 -14.33 17.99
C ALA A 183 6.38 -14.16 19.28
N ILE A 184 6.54 -12.91 19.72
CA ILE A 184 7.26 -12.59 20.96
C ILE A 184 6.43 -13.00 22.18
N ALA A 185 5.13 -12.73 22.17
CA ALA A 185 4.23 -13.09 23.28
C ALA A 185 4.13 -14.61 23.49
N ASP A 186 4.05 -15.38 22.40
CA ASP A 186 3.99 -16.86 22.45
C ASP A 186 5.29 -17.46 23.01
N ALA A 187 6.44 -16.85 22.70
CA ALA A 187 7.74 -17.26 23.26
C ALA A 187 7.85 -17.02 24.78
N HIS A 188 7.11 -16.05 25.33
CA HIS A 188 7.01 -15.84 26.77
C HIS A 188 6.03 -16.83 27.42
N SER A 189 4.84 -16.99 26.83
CA SER A 189 3.88 -18.00 27.28
C SER A 189 2.84 -18.31 26.21
N SER A 190 2.62 -19.60 25.98
CA SER A 190 1.76 -20.10 24.90
C SER A 190 0.26 -19.85 25.10
N THR A 191 -0.17 -19.44 26.29
CA THR A 191 -1.57 -19.09 26.57
C THR A 191 -1.98 -17.73 25.98
N LEU A 192 -1.02 -16.89 25.60
CA LEU A 192 -1.27 -15.59 24.98
C LEU A 192 -1.52 -15.67 23.47
N PHE A 193 -1.04 -16.72 22.78
CA PHE A 193 -1.14 -16.86 21.33
C PHE A 193 -2.55 -16.62 20.79
N VAL A 194 -3.55 -17.34 21.34
CA VAL A 194 -4.94 -17.25 20.86
C VAL A 194 -5.53 -15.85 21.08
N LYS A 195 -5.14 -15.15 22.15
CA LYS A 195 -5.65 -13.81 22.46
C LYS A 195 -5.13 -12.77 21.46
N VAL A 196 -3.85 -12.87 21.07
CA VAL A 196 -3.25 -11.96 20.08
C VAL A 196 -3.71 -12.31 18.67
N LEU A 197 -3.91 -13.60 18.36
CA LEU A 197 -4.42 -14.07 17.07
C LEU A 197 -5.80 -13.45 16.72
N VAL A 198 -6.67 -13.22 17.70
CA VAL A 198 -7.96 -12.54 17.46
C VAL A 198 -7.74 -11.12 16.91
N ILE A 199 -6.74 -10.39 17.41
CA ILE A 199 -6.40 -9.04 16.91
C ILE A 199 -5.89 -9.12 15.46
N GLU A 200 -5.14 -10.17 15.15
CA GLU A 200 -4.63 -10.42 13.80
C GLU A 200 -5.75 -10.69 12.78
N ILE A 201 -6.81 -11.41 13.19
CA ILE A 201 -7.99 -11.61 12.36
C ILE A 201 -8.70 -10.28 12.08
N PHE A 202 -8.85 -9.40 13.08
CA PHE A 202 -9.44 -8.08 12.85
C PHE A 202 -8.60 -7.19 11.95
N ALA A 203 -7.27 -7.27 12.07
CA ALA A 203 -6.36 -6.56 11.18
C ALA A 203 -6.50 -7.04 9.72
N SER A 204 -6.58 -8.36 9.50
CA SER A 204 -6.72 -8.93 8.15
C SER A 204 -8.09 -8.68 7.51
N ALA A 205 -9.14 -8.43 8.31
CA ALA A 205 -10.46 -8.03 7.80
C ALA A 205 -10.43 -6.70 7.01
N LEU A 206 -9.46 -5.81 7.30
CA LEU A 206 -9.29 -4.55 6.56
C LEU A 206 -8.99 -4.78 5.08
N GLY A 207 -8.23 -5.83 4.75
CA GLY A 207 -7.93 -6.20 3.37
C GLY A 207 -9.18 -6.63 2.61
N ILE A 208 -10.08 -7.37 3.26
CA ILE A 208 -11.36 -7.78 2.65
C ILE A 208 -12.23 -6.56 2.37
N PHE A 209 -12.27 -5.56 3.27
CA PHE A 209 -12.99 -4.32 3.00
C PHE A 209 -12.40 -3.52 1.83
N ALA A 210 -11.08 -3.46 1.70
CA ALA A 210 -10.42 -2.82 0.56
C ALA A 210 -10.82 -3.49 -0.77
N VAL A 211 -10.90 -4.82 -0.80
CA VAL A 211 -11.35 -5.59 -1.96
C VAL A 211 -12.82 -5.31 -2.28
N ILE A 212 -13.71 -5.30 -1.29
CA ILE A 212 -15.13 -4.99 -1.49
C ILE A 212 -15.29 -3.61 -2.14
N VAL A 213 -14.57 -2.60 -1.63
CA VAL A 213 -14.60 -1.24 -2.19
C VAL A 213 -14.12 -1.24 -3.65
N GLY A 214 -13.01 -1.92 -3.95
CA GLY A 214 -12.50 -2.02 -5.33
C GLY A 214 -13.49 -2.70 -6.29
N ILE A 215 -14.19 -3.74 -5.83
CA ILE A 215 -15.25 -4.39 -6.62
C ILE A 215 -16.41 -3.41 -6.87
N LEU A 216 -16.92 -2.76 -5.82
CA LEU A 216 -18.06 -1.83 -5.92
C LEU A 216 -17.75 -0.65 -6.87
N MET A 217 -16.53 -0.12 -6.81
CA MET A 217 -16.10 0.95 -7.72
C MET A 217 -16.05 0.48 -9.17
N SER A 218 -15.59 -0.74 -9.43
CA SER A 218 -15.47 -1.26 -10.80
C SER A 218 -16.77 -1.81 -11.37
N GLN A 219 -17.82 -2.07 -10.57
CA GLN A 219 -19.05 -2.75 -11.04
C GLN A 219 -19.74 -2.06 -12.21
N LYS A 220 -19.75 -0.72 -12.22
CA LYS A 220 -20.39 0.08 -13.29
C LYS A 220 -19.39 0.59 -14.34
N ALA A 221 -18.10 0.29 -14.17
CA ALA A 221 -17.07 0.69 -15.12
C ALA A 221 -17.04 -0.31 -16.28
N VAL A 222 -17.64 0.07 -17.40
CA VAL A 222 -17.63 -0.72 -18.65
C VAL A 222 -17.04 0.15 -19.75
N MET A 223 -15.95 -0.33 -20.34
CA MET A 223 -15.25 0.30 -21.47
C MET A 223 -15.99 -0.09 -22.77
N VAL A 224 -17.19 0.49 -22.97
CA VAL A 224 -17.98 0.31 -24.22
C VAL A 224 -17.67 1.43 -25.19
#